data_AF-A0A0G1ZUD6-F1
#
_entry.id   AF-A0A0G1ZUD6-F1
#
_cell.length_a   1.000
_cell.length_b   1.000
_cell.length_c   1.000
_cell.angle_alpha   90.00
_cell.angle_beta   90.00
_cell.angle_gamma   90.00
#
_symmetry.space_group_name_H-M   'P 1'
#
loop_
_entity.id
_entity.type
_entity.pdbx_description
1 polymer ?
#
loop_
_entity_poly.entity_id
_entity_poly.type
_entity_poly.pdbx_seq_one_letter_code
_entity_poly.pdbx_strand_id
1 'polypeptide(L)'
;MLFQKEKSAPKSNARALLEAERAYRKGMTSIKDLIAPSAMRIDTNHLQVSGKYARTFFVLTYPRYIATDWLSPIINLDVAMDISLFIYPMESDVVMKKLRDKVGQLEASISINEDKGEVRDPQLETAFHDAEELRDRLQQGTERYFRFSLYFTIYGDDLPALNKTATNIESMLSSKLIVVKPAILQAEAGFNSTLPLGDDELAISSNMNTGPLSTTFPFVSSELTSNDGILYGINRHNNSLILFDRFQMENANSVVFAKSGAGKSYTVKLEILRSMMLGTDVIVVDPENEYARPSSTSWGL
;
A
#
# COMPACT_ATOMS: atom_id res chain seq x y z
N MET A 1 -76.07 3.05 16.89
CA MET A 1 -75.71 1.63 17.03
C MET A 1 -74.51 1.36 16.12
N LEU A 2 -73.47 0.71 16.65
CA LEU A 2 -72.33 0.08 15.96
C LEU A 2 -71.22 0.97 15.36
N PHE A 3 -70.35 1.49 16.25
CA PHE A 3 -68.92 1.66 15.94
C PHE A 3 -68.27 0.27 15.94
N GLN A 4 -67.88 -0.26 14.76
CA GLN A 4 -66.97 -1.40 14.67
C GLN A 4 -65.54 -0.92 14.90
N LYS A 5 -65.01 -1.25 16.07
CA LYS A 5 -63.61 -1.07 16.45
C LYS A 5 -62.78 -2.06 15.63
N GLU A 6 -62.00 -1.58 14.66
CA GLU A 6 -60.98 -2.40 14.00
C GLU A 6 -60.06 -2.99 15.07
N LYS A 7 -60.04 -4.32 15.14
CA LYS A 7 -59.14 -5.06 16.02
C LYS A 7 -57.71 -4.79 15.55
N SER A 8 -56.98 -3.96 16.29
CA SER A 8 -55.54 -3.84 16.17
C SER A 8 -54.92 -5.24 16.31
N ALA A 9 -54.32 -5.76 15.24
CA ALA A 9 -53.61 -7.03 15.26
C ALA A 9 -52.56 -7.02 16.40
N PRO A 10 -52.46 -8.10 17.19
CA PRO A 10 -51.62 -8.08 18.39
C PRO A 10 -50.14 -7.99 17.99
N LYS A 11 -49.42 -7.00 18.55
CA LYS A 11 -47.97 -6.79 18.40
C LYS A 11 -47.12 -8.06 18.65
N SER A 12 -47.67 -9.09 19.29
CA SER A 12 -46.98 -10.38 19.52
C SER A 12 -46.77 -11.19 18.24
N ASN A 13 -47.69 -11.12 17.26
CA ASN A 13 -47.57 -11.90 16.02
C ASN A 13 -46.44 -11.38 15.11
N ALA A 14 -46.23 -10.06 15.06
CA ALA A 14 -45.14 -9.46 14.29
C ALA A 14 -43.76 -9.85 14.84
N ARG A 15 -43.62 -9.90 16.18
CA ARG A 15 -42.38 -10.32 16.84
C ARG A 15 -42.10 -11.81 16.63
N ALA A 16 -43.13 -12.65 16.74
CA ALA A 16 -43.02 -14.08 16.45
C ALA A 16 -42.66 -14.36 14.99
N LEU A 17 -43.24 -13.60 14.04
CA LEU A 17 -42.87 -13.67 12.62
C LEU A 17 -41.40 -13.27 12.38
N LEU A 18 -40.93 -12.18 12.99
CA LEU A 18 -39.53 -11.74 12.89
C LEU A 18 -38.56 -12.76 13.51
N GLU A 19 -38.93 -13.40 14.62
CA GLU A 19 -38.13 -14.45 15.24
C GLU A 19 -38.10 -15.73 14.38
N ALA A 20 -39.23 -16.12 13.79
CA ALA A 20 -39.31 -17.23 12.85
C ALA A 20 -38.52 -16.96 11.55
N GLU A 21 -38.59 -15.73 11.02
CA GLU A 21 -37.83 -15.32 9.84
C GLU A 21 -36.32 -15.29 10.13
N ARG A 22 -35.91 -14.81 11.32
CA ARG A 22 -34.51 -14.89 11.77
C ARG A 22 -34.04 -16.34 11.90
N ALA A 23 -34.87 -17.23 12.44
CA ALA A 23 -34.55 -18.65 12.55
C ALA A 23 -34.42 -19.32 11.17
N TYR A 24 -35.33 -19.00 10.24
CA TYR A 24 -35.28 -19.45 8.85
C TYR A 24 -33.99 -19.00 8.15
N ARG A 25 -33.63 -17.71 8.27
CA ARG A 25 -32.39 -17.16 7.71
C ARG A 25 -31.12 -17.78 8.30
N LYS A 26 -31.13 -18.17 9.58
CA LYS A 26 -30.01 -18.90 10.21
C LYS A 26 -29.83 -20.33 9.67
N GLY A 27 -30.88 -20.94 9.13
CA GLY A 27 -30.82 -22.29 8.54
C GLY A 27 -30.41 -22.31 7.06
N MET A 28 -30.32 -21.14 6.41
CA MET A 28 -29.86 -21.01 5.04
C MET A 28 -28.34 -20.82 5.02
N THR A 29 -27.63 -21.60 4.20
CA THR A 29 -26.21 -21.36 3.93
C THR A 29 -26.03 -19.99 3.29
N SER A 30 -25.31 -19.11 3.98
CA SER A 30 -24.95 -17.79 3.49
C SER A 30 -23.59 -17.82 2.81
N ILE A 31 -23.25 -16.77 2.05
CA ILE A 31 -21.90 -16.58 1.50
C ILE A 31 -20.85 -16.57 2.62
N LYS A 32 -21.19 -16.03 3.81
CA LYS A 32 -20.30 -16.02 4.96
C LYS A 32 -19.93 -17.43 5.40
N ASP A 33 -20.86 -18.37 5.36
CA ASP A 33 -20.62 -19.76 5.74
C ASP A 33 -19.75 -20.49 4.71
N LEU A 34 -19.77 -20.07 3.44
CA LEU A 34 -18.94 -20.65 2.38
C LEU A 34 -17.48 -20.16 2.43
N ILE A 35 -17.25 -18.93 2.86
CA ILE A 35 -15.90 -18.32 2.93
C ILE A 35 -15.27 -18.45 4.33
N ALA A 36 -16.07 -18.75 5.35
CA ALA A 36 -15.57 -18.91 6.71
C ALA A 36 -14.58 -20.09 6.78
N PRO A 37 -13.43 -19.91 7.45
CA PRO A 37 -12.49 -21.01 7.64
C PRO A 37 -13.11 -22.10 8.51
N SER A 38 -12.81 -23.36 8.23
CA SER A 38 -13.32 -24.50 9.01
C SER A 38 -12.84 -24.47 10.47
N ALA A 39 -11.69 -23.87 10.73
CA ALA A 39 -11.16 -23.60 12.06
C ALA A 39 -10.12 -22.48 12.00
N MET A 40 -10.00 -21.74 13.10
CA MET A 40 -8.94 -20.79 13.35
C MET A 40 -8.33 -21.10 14.73
N ARG A 41 -7.03 -21.32 14.77
CA ARG A 41 -6.28 -21.51 16.02
C ARG A 41 -5.41 -20.29 16.25
N ILE A 42 -5.49 -19.72 17.44
CA ILE A 42 -4.74 -18.53 17.84
C ILE A 42 -3.62 -18.98 18.77
N ASP A 43 -2.39 -18.70 18.39
CA ASP A 43 -1.20 -18.90 19.21
C ASP A 43 -0.60 -17.53 19.61
N THR A 44 0.45 -17.52 20.44
CA THR A 44 1.00 -16.29 21.03
C THR A 44 1.52 -15.28 20.01
N ASN A 45 2.07 -15.71 18.88
CA ASN A 45 2.73 -14.82 17.90
C ASN A 45 2.34 -15.11 16.45
N HIS A 46 1.35 -15.97 16.23
CA HIS A 46 0.85 -16.36 14.93
C HIS A 46 -0.54 -16.98 15.10
N LEU A 47 -1.22 -17.17 14.00
CA LEU A 47 -2.47 -17.92 13.93
C LEU A 47 -2.36 -19.02 12.86
N GLN A 48 -3.18 -20.03 12.99
CA GLN A 48 -3.39 -21.05 11.97
C GLN A 48 -4.81 -20.92 11.43
N VAL A 49 -4.93 -20.62 10.14
CA VAL A 49 -6.22 -20.46 9.46
C VAL A 49 -6.16 -21.19 8.12
N SER A 50 -7.16 -22.04 7.85
CA SER A 50 -7.27 -22.78 6.58
C SER A 50 -6.00 -23.56 6.18
N GLY A 51 -5.29 -24.12 7.17
CA GLY A 51 -4.06 -24.89 6.95
C GLY A 51 -2.78 -24.07 6.72
N LYS A 52 -2.86 -22.74 6.76
CA LYS A 52 -1.70 -21.83 6.69
C LYS A 52 -1.39 -21.24 8.06
N TYR A 53 -0.13 -20.91 8.28
CA TYR A 53 0.30 -20.09 9.42
C TYR A 53 0.39 -18.64 9.00
N ALA A 54 -0.24 -17.74 9.75
CA ALA A 54 -0.19 -16.31 9.48
C ALA A 54 0.38 -15.53 10.67
N ARG A 55 1.12 -14.45 10.38
CA ARG A 55 1.65 -13.55 11.39
C ARG A 55 1.50 -12.10 10.94
N THR A 56 0.88 -11.30 11.78
CA THR A 56 0.76 -9.86 11.58
C THR A 56 1.89 -9.11 12.26
N PHE A 57 2.40 -8.11 11.56
CA PHE A 57 3.32 -7.11 12.06
C PHE A 57 2.71 -5.73 11.97
N PHE A 58 3.13 -4.84 12.86
CA PHE A 58 2.85 -3.42 12.80
C PHE A 58 4.15 -2.62 12.78
N VAL A 59 4.13 -1.46 12.12
CA VAL A 59 5.25 -0.52 12.18
C VAL A 59 5.17 0.30 13.47
N LEU A 60 6.23 0.24 14.27
CA LEU A 60 6.34 0.96 15.53
C LEU A 60 7.00 2.33 15.36
N THR A 61 8.02 2.42 14.51
CA THR A 61 8.82 3.64 14.40
C THR A 61 9.33 3.80 12.98
N TYR A 62 9.37 5.06 12.55
CA TYR A 62 9.85 5.48 11.25
C TYR A 62 11.10 6.36 11.43
N PRO A 63 12.01 6.38 10.45
CA PRO A 63 13.11 7.34 10.44
C PRO A 63 12.59 8.78 10.32
N ARG A 64 13.44 9.74 10.72
CA ARG A 64 13.15 11.18 10.59
C ARG A 64 12.83 11.57 9.14
N TYR A 65 13.53 10.96 8.19
CA TYR A 65 13.27 11.12 6.76
C TYR A 65 12.86 9.78 6.16
N ILE A 66 11.68 9.76 5.54
CA ILE A 66 11.16 8.60 4.83
C ILE A 66 11.28 8.90 3.34
N ALA A 67 12.10 8.10 2.64
CA ALA A 67 12.26 8.23 1.21
C ALA A 67 10.98 7.80 0.48
N THR A 68 10.69 8.41 -0.66
CA THR A 68 9.67 7.90 -1.60
C THR A 68 9.99 6.45 -1.97
N ASP A 69 8.96 5.63 -2.18
CA ASP A 69 9.09 4.22 -2.59
C ASP A 69 9.72 3.31 -1.52
N TRP A 70 9.79 3.74 -0.26
CA TRP A 70 10.39 2.94 0.82
C TRP A 70 9.70 1.58 1.04
N LEU A 71 8.38 1.52 0.79
CA LEU A 71 7.54 0.33 0.97
C LEU A 71 7.63 -0.66 -0.21
N SER A 72 8.20 -0.22 -1.34
CA SER A 72 8.32 -0.99 -2.58
C SER A 72 8.96 -2.37 -2.43
N PRO A 73 10.04 -2.57 -1.64
CA PRO A 73 10.62 -3.89 -1.47
C PRO A 73 9.69 -4.88 -0.77
N ILE A 74 8.76 -4.39 0.04
CA ILE A 74 7.75 -5.22 0.71
C ILE A 74 6.62 -5.57 -0.26
N ILE A 75 6.10 -4.58 -0.98
CA ILE A 75 5.03 -4.78 -1.98
C ILE A 75 5.46 -5.73 -3.09
N ASN A 76 6.71 -5.62 -3.54
CA ASN A 76 7.27 -6.44 -4.63
C ASN A 76 7.87 -7.77 -4.14
N LEU A 77 7.72 -8.12 -2.86
CA LEU A 77 8.20 -9.40 -2.35
C LEU A 77 7.31 -10.53 -2.88
N ASP A 78 7.94 -11.57 -3.44
CA ASP A 78 7.24 -12.76 -3.98
C ASP A 78 6.74 -13.69 -2.85
N VAL A 79 5.83 -13.16 -2.03
CA VAL A 79 5.23 -13.83 -0.88
C VAL A 79 3.78 -13.38 -0.74
N ALA A 80 2.88 -14.32 -0.45
CA ALA A 80 1.50 -13.99 -0.10
C ALA A 80 1.47 -13.12 1.17
N MET A 81 0.95 -11.90 1.03
CA MET A 81 0.80 -10.96 2.14
C MET A 81 -0.42 -10.05 1.95
N ASP A 82 -1.01 -9.66 3.07
CA ASP A 82 -2.01 -8.61 3.13
C ASP A 82 -1.41 -7.38 3.79
N ILE A 83 -1.62 -6.21 3.20
CA ILE A 83 -1.13 -4.93 3.73
C ILE A 83 -2.35 -4.03 3.98
N SER A 84 -2.45 -3.47 5.18
CA SER A 84 -3.50 -2.51 5.53
C SER A 84 -2.92 -1.21 6.05
N LEU A 85 -3.46 -0.11 5.53
CA LEU A 85 -3.09 1.25 5.85
C LEU A 85 -4.31 1.95 6.44
N PHE A 86 -4.19 2.42 7.68
CA PHE A 86 -5.22 3.24 8.31
C PHE A 86 -4.72 4.66 8.49
N ILE A 87 -5.51 5.62 8.00
CA ILE A 87 -5.17 7.04 8.01
C ILE A 87 -6.30 7.77 8.72
N TYR A 88 -6.03 8.23 9.94
CA TYR A 88 -7.00 9.00 10.73
C TYR A 88 -6.58 10.47 10.77
N PRO A 89 -7.30 11.37 10.07
CA PRO A 89 -7.03 12.80 10.18
C PRO A 89 -7.27 13.29 11.61
N MET A 90 -6.41 14.20 12.06
CA MET A 90 -6.57 14.86 13.35
C MET A 90 -7.05 16.30 13.17
N GLU A 91 -7.90 16.76 14.07
CA GLU A 91 -8.34 18.15 14.12
C GLU A 91 -7.16 19.10 14.33
N SER A 92 -6.95 20.00 13.38
CA SER A 92 -5.80 20.93 13.37
C SER A 92 -5.72 21.75 14.66
N ASP A 93 -6.85 22.20 15.21
CA ASP A 93 -6.90 23.00 16.44
C ASP A 93 -6.30 22.26 17.65
N VAL A 94 -6.58 20.95 17.76
CA VAL A 94 -6.07 20.11 18.85
C VAL A 94 -4.56 19.93 18.71
N VAL A 95 -4.09 19.71 17.48
CA VAL A 95 -2.66 19.52 17.19
C VAL A 95 -1.89 20.81 17.39
N MET A 96 -2.41 21.93 16.89
CA MET A 96 -1.82 23.28 17.06
C MET A 96 -1.67 23.64 18.53
N LYS A 97 -2.70 23.38 19.35
CA LYS A 97 -2.62 23.60 20.80
C LYS A 97 -1.49 22.78 21.44
N LYS A 98 -1.41 21.49 21.13
CA LYS A 98 -0.34 20.61 21.66
C LYS A 98 1.06 21.03 21.20
N LEU A 99 1.20 21.44 19.93
CA LEU A 99 2.48 21.93 19.40
C LEU A 99 2.88 23.22 20.08
N ARG A 100 1.97 24.16 20.30
CA ARG A 100 2.24 25.41 21.04
C ARG A 100 2.74 25.11 22.45
N ASP A 101 2.06 24.23 23.17
CA ASP A 101 2.48 23.85 24.53
C ASP A 101 3.86 23.17 24.51
N LYS A 102 4.14 22.35 23.50
CA LYS A 102 5.42 21.65 23.35
C LYS A 102 6.57 22.60 22.98
N VAL A 103 6.34 23.54 22.07
CA VAL A 103 7.29 24.61 21.73
C VAL A 103 7.65 25.41 22.98
N GLY A 104 6.66 25.86 23.75
CA GLY A 104 6.92 26.64 24.96
C GLY A 104 7.72 25.85 26.01
N GLN A 105 7.50 24.53 26.11
CA GLN A 105 8.34 23.67 26.95
C GLN A 105 9.79 23.59 26.46
N LEU A 106 9.98 23.42 25.15
CA LEU A 106 11.32 23.33 24.55
C LEU A 106 12.08 24.65 24.69
N GLU A 107 11.42 25.77 24.41
CA GLU A 107 11.98 27.13 24.56
C GLU A 107 12.38 27.41 26.01
N ALA A 108 11.52 27.07 26.98
CA ALA A 108 11.83 27.21 28.39
C ALA A 108 13.02 26.34 28.81
N SER A 109 13.11 25.10 28.32
CA SER A 109 14.27 24.23 28.58
C SER A 109 15.57 24.81 28.01
N ILE A 110 15.54 25.34 26.78
CA ILE A 110 16.70 25.99 26.16
C ILE A 110 17.12 27.21 26.99
N SER A 111 16.18 28.09 27.36
CA SER A 111 16.46 29.28 28.16
C SER A 111 17.03 28.95 29.55
N ILE A 112 16.51 27.93 30.23
CA ILE A 112 17.03 27.49 31.54
C ILE A 112 18.47 26.98 31.42
N ASN A 113 18.80 26.25 30.35
CA ASN A 113 20.14 25.75 30.13
C ASN A 113 21.12 26.89 29.83
N GLU A 114 20.70 27.88 29.04
CA GLU A 114 21.48 29.09 28.78
C GLU A 114 21.74 29.90 30.06
N ASP A 115 20.72 30.09 30.90
CA ASP A 115 20.84 30.80 32.20
C ASP A 115 21.81 30.10 33.16
N LYS A 116 21.89 28.77 33.11
CA LYS A 116 22.84 27.97 33.89
C LYS A 116 24.25 27.95 33.30
N GLY A 117 24.45 28.51 32.10
CA GLY A 117 25.71 28.44 31.37
C GLY A 117 26.05 27.04 30.88
N GLU A 118 25.04 26.17 30.69
CA GLU A 118 25.22 24.85 30.10
C GLU A 118 25.56 24.98 28.60
N VAL A 119 26.32 24.00 28.09
CA VAL A 119 26.62 23.94 26.65
C VAL A 119 25.32 23.67 25.88
N ARG A 120 25.16 24.32 24.73
CA ARG A 120 24.02 24.11 23.84
C ARG A 120 23.77 22.63 23.58
N ASP A 121 22.50 22.24 23.64
CA ASP A 121 22.03 20.92 23.28
C ASP A 121 21.43 20.94 21.87
N PRO A 122 22.14 20.43 20.85
CA PRO A 122 21.65 20.44 19.47
C PRO A 122 20.37 19.63 19.28
N GLN A 123 20.09 18.64 20.13
CA GLN A 123 18.87 17.83 20.02
C GLN A 123 17.65 18.65 20.45
N LEU A 124 17.76 19.41 21.53
CA LEU A 124 16.71 20.32 21.98
C LEU A 124 16.45 21.45 20.97
N GLU A 125 17.51 22.08 20.45
CA GLU A 125 17.40 23.12 19.42
C GLU A 125 16.73 22.58 18.15
N THR A 126 17.14 21.39 17.70
CA THR A 126 16.54 20.73 16.52
C THR A 126 15.06 20.41 16.77
N ALA A 127 14.72 19.87 17.95
CA ALA A 127 13.33 19.56 18.28
C ALA A 127 12.45 20.82 18.34
N PHE A 128 13.00 21.94 18.81
CA PHE A 128 12.31 23.23 18.82
C PHE A 128 12.05 23.72 17.39
N HIS A 129 13.08 23.73 16.54
CA HIS A 129 12.95 24.15 15.15
C HIS A 129 11.98 23.28 14.35
N ASP A 130 12.06 21.95 14.48
CA ASP A 130 11.14 21.01 13.80
C ASP A 130 9.68 21.23 14.25
N ALA A 131 9.46 21.53 15.55
CA ALA A 131 8.13 21.78 16.08
C ALA A 131 7.54 23.13 15.63
N GLU A 132 8.36 24.19 15.59
CA GLU A 132 7.98 25.49 15.04
C GLU A 132 7.63 25.39 13.55
N GLU A 133 8.49 24.74 12.75
CA GLU A 133 8.27 24.59 11.32
C GLU A 133 6.96 23.83 11.03
N LEU A 134 6.72 22.73 11.74
CA LEU A 134 5.47 21.99 11.61
C LEU A 134 4.26 22.85 12.00
N ARG A 135 4.36 23.64 13.08
CA ARG A 135 3.29 24.53 13.53
C ARG A 135 2.95 25.57 12.46
N ASP A 136 3.97 26.18 11.86
CA ASP A 136 3.80 27.18 10.81
C ASP A 136 3.14 26.59 9.56
N ARG A 137 3.57 25.39 9.13
CA ARG A 137 2.96 24.67 8.00
C ARG A 137 1.50 24.27 8.26
N LEU A 138 1.19 23.82 9.47
CA LEU A 138 -0.19 23.51 9.86
C LEU A 138 -1.07 24.78 9.90
N GLN A 139 -0.54 25.90 10.39
CA GLN A 139 -1.26 27.18 10.42
C GLN A 139 -1.54 27.74 9.02
N GLN A 140 -0.59 27.55 8.10
CA GLN A 140 -0.74 27.93 6.68
C GLN A 140 -1.68 26.98 5.91
N GLY A 141 -2.01 25.82 6.48
CA GLY A 141 -2.83 24.79 5.83
C GLY A 141 -2.12 24.04 4.70
N THR A 142 -0.79 24.16 4.60
CA THR A 142 0.03 23.43 3.62
C THR A 142 0.27 21.98 4.05
N GLU A 143 0.16 21.70 5.34
CA GLU A 143 0.17 20.34 5.88
C GLU A 143 -1.05 20.06 6.76
N ARG A 144 -1.33 18.78 6.93
CA ARG A 144 -2.27 18.20 7.88
C ARG A 144 -1.58 17.12 8.71
N TYR A 145 -2.15 16.85 9.88
CA TYR A 145 -1.65 15.89 10.84
C TYR A 145 -2.56 14.66 10.91
N PHE A 146 -1.98 13.47 11.03
CA PHE A 146 -2.66 12.20 10.97
C PHE A 146 -2.13 11.24 12.03
N ARG A 147 -2.99 10.34 12.51
CA ARG A 147 -2.56 9.06 13.07
C ARG A 147 -2.52 8.04 11.93
N PHE A 148 -1.35 7.45 11.72
CA PHE A 148 -1.10 6.49 10.66
C PHE A 148 -0.78 5.13 11.26
N SER A 149 -1.52 4.11 10.83
CA SER A 149 -1.25 2.71 11.16
C SER A 149 -0.90 1.94 9.89
N LEU A 150 0.13 1.10 9.97
CA LEU A 150 0.54 0.21 8.87
C LEU A 150 0.76 -1.20 9.40
N TYR A 151 0.01 -2.13 8.84
CA TYR A 151 0.04 -3.55 9.20
C TYR A 151 0.32 -4.41 7.97
N PHE A 152 1.03 -5.51 8.19
CA PHE A 152 1.24 -6.54 7.18
C PHE A 152 1.08 -7.92 7.79
N THR A 153 0.24 -8.75 7.18
CA THR A 153 0.07 -10.15 7.53
C THR A 153 0.73 -10.99 6.46
N ILE A 154 1.67 -11.83 6.88
CA ILE A 154 2.32 -12.80 6.00
C ILE A 154 1.81 -14.21 6.28
N TYR A 155 1.90 -15.05 5.25
CA TYR A 155 1.47 -16.45 5.30
C TYR A 155 2.64 -17.41 5.04
N GLY A 156 2.58 -18.59 5.65
CA GLY A 156 3.51 -19.69 5.42
C GLY A 156 2.80 -21.05 5.48
N ASP A 157 3.35 -22.04 4.76
CA ASP A 157 2.89 -23.43 4.80
C ASP A 157 3.22 -24.12 6.13
N ASP A 158 4.35 -23.74 6.72
CA ASP A 158 4.81 -24.21 8.01
C ASP A 158 5.47 -23.09 8.83
N LEU A 159 5.68 -23.35 10.12
CA LEU A 159 6.31 -22.39 11.03
C LEU A 159 7.73 -21.99 10.60
N PRO A 160 8.62 -22.92 10.17
CA PRO A 160 9.93 -22.56 9.63
C PRO A 160 9.88 -21.57 8.45
N ALA A 161 9.00 -21.80 7.47
CA ALA A 161 8.81 -20.92 6.32
C ALA A 161 8.30 -19.54 6.75
N LEU A 162 7.29 -19.50 7.62
CA LEU A 162 6.77 -18.25 8.18
C LEU A 162 7.87 -17.46 8.90
N ASN A 163 8.67 -18.13 9.73
CA ASN A 163 9.75 -17.49 10.47
C ASN A 163 10.86 -16.95 9.55
N LYS A 164 11.21 -17.69 8.49
CA LYS A 164 12.18 -17.23 7.49
C LYS A 164 11.71 -15.95 6.80
N THR A 165 10.45 -15.92 6.36
CA THR A 165 9.83 -14.74 5.75
C THR A 165 9.77 -13.57 6.73
N ALA A 166 9.37 -13.82 7.98
CA ALA A 166 9.33 -12.82 9.04
C ALA A 166 10.70 -12.15 9.24
N THR A 167 11.77 -12.95 9.43
CA THR A 167 13.13 -12.43 9.61
C THR A 167 13.58 -11.62 8.39
N ASN A 168 13.20 -12.03 7.18
CA ASN A 168 13.53 -11.31 5.95
C ASN A 168 12.88 -9.91 5.92
N ILE A 169 11.57 -9.83 6.19
CA ILE A 169 10.84 -8.55 6.24
C ILE A 169 11.38 -7.64 7.34
N GLU A 170 11.60 -8.18 8.54
CA GLU A 170 12.20 -7.43 9.66
C GLU A 170 13.57 -6.86 9.26
N SER A 171 14.41 -7.65 8.59
CA SER A 171 15.74 -7.22 8.13
C SER A 171 15.67 -6.14 7.05
N MET A 172 14.77 -6.31 6.06
CA MET A 172 14.56 -5.32 5.00
C MET A 172 14.14 -3.96 5.55
N LEU A 173 13.18 -3.95 6.47
CA LEU A 173 12.67 -2.70 7.07
C LEU A 173 13.66 -2.11 8.07
N SER A 174 14.35 -2.94 8.86
CA SER A 174 15.41 -2.48 9.78
C SER A 174 16.56 -1.80 9.03
N SER A 175 16.92 -2.27 7.83
CA SER A 175 17.94 -1.62 6.99
C SER A 175 17.58 -0.18 6.58
N LYS A 176 16.28 0.15 6.61
CA LYS A 176 15.73 1.49 6.35
C LYS A 176 15.40 2.25 7.64
N LEU A 177 15.87 1.77 8.79
CA LEU A 177 15.58 2.31 10.13
C LEU A 177 14.07 2.31 10.47
N ILE A 178 13.32 1.40 9.86
CA ILE A 178 11.89 1.19 10.14
C ILE A 178 11.77 0.00 11.09
N VAL A 179 11.26 0.27 12.28
CA VAL A 179 11.13 -0.75 13.33
C VAL A 179 9.74 -1.36 13.25
N VAL A 180 9.70 -2.68 13.08
CA VAL A 180 8.45 -3.45 13.03
C VAL A 180 8.40 -4.43 14.17
N LYS A 181 7.20 -4.75 14.63
CA LYS A 181 6.99 -5.75 15.69
C LYS A 181 5.84 -6.66 15.34
N PRO A 182 5.94 -7.97 15.67
CA PRO A 182 4.80 -8.87 15.56
C PRO A 182 3.74 -8.52 16.61
N ALA A 183 2.47 -8.77 16.28
CA ALA A 183 1.32 -8.60 17.17
C ALA A 183 1.24 -9.74 18.22
N ILE A 184 2.26 -9.82 19.10
CA ILE A 184 2.35 -10.84 20.15
C ILE A 184 1.17 -10.68 21.13
N LEU A 185 0.50 -11.78 21.48
CA LEU A 185 -0.73 -11.86 22.27
C LEU A 185 -1.95 -11.16 21.64
N GLN A 186 -1.80 -10.60 20.43
CA GLN A 186 -2.85 -9.93 19.67
C GLN A 186 -2.89 -10.46 18.23
N ALA A 187 -2.57 -11.74 18.05
CA ALA A 187 -2.46 -12.35 16.72
C ALA A 187 -3.79 -12.31 15.95
N GLU A 188 -4.92 -12.54 16.64
CA GLU A 188 -6.26 -12.42 16.06
C GLU A 188 -6.58 -10.98 15.67
N ALA A 189 -6.43 -10.03 16.58
CA ALA A 189 -6.67 -8.61 16.31
C ALA A 189 -5.79 -8.10 15.15
N GLY A 190 -4.53 -8.53 15.10
CA GLY A 190 -3.64 -8.21 14.00
C GLY A 190 -4.09 -8.80 12.67
N PHE A 191 -4.64 -10.01 12.65
CA PHE A 191 -5.20 -10.60 11.44
C PHE A 191 -6.46 -9.88 10.99
N ASN A 192 -7.37 -9.60 11.92
CA ASN A 192 -8.60 -8.86 11.61
C ASN A 192 -8.29 -7.47 11.07
N SER A 193 -7.24 -6.82 11.59
CA SER A 193 -6.79 -5.49 11.14
C SER A 193 -6.21 -5.47 9.73
N THR A 194 -5.91 -6.61 9.12
CA THR A 194 -5.44 -6.70 7.72
C THR A 194 -6.47 -7.26 6.77
N LEU A 195 -7.61 -7.76 7.29
CA LEU A 195 -8.72 -8.17 6.45
C LEU A 195 -9.35 -6.94 5.75
N PRO A 196 -9.94 -7.13 4.55
CA PRO A 196 -10.61 -6.06 3.80
C PRO A 196 -11.98 -5.70 4.41
N LEU A 197 -12.06 -5.63 5.74
CA LEU A 197 -13.23 -5.22 6.52
C LEU A 197 -13.14 -3.75 6.93
N GLY A 198 -11.95 -3.16 6.86
CA GLY A 198 -11.71 -1.76 7.22
C GLY A 198 -11.81 -1.50 8.72
N ASP A 199 -11.55 -2.52 9.55
CA ASP A 199 -11.57 -2.43 11.01
C ASP A 199 -10.13 -2.50 11.56
N ASP A 200 -9.76 -1.54 12.41
CA ASP A 200 -8.42 -1.44 13.02
C ASP A 200 -8.49 -1.87 14.47
N GLU A 201 -8.43 -3.18 14.70
CA GLU A 201 -8.52 -3.76 16.04
C GLU A 201 -7.22 -3.57 16.86
N LEU A 202 -6.07 -3.44 16.20
CA LEU A 202 -4.79 -3.19 16.88
C LEU A 202 -4.72 -1.75 17.41
N ALA A 203 -5.23 -0.77 16.67
CA ALA A 203 -5.19 0.65 16.97
C ALA A 203 -3.78 1.20 17.28
N ILE A 204 -2.74 0.52 16.78
CA ILE A 204 -1.34 0.92 16.93
C ILE A 204 -1.00 1.88 15.79
N SER A 205 -0.84 3.15 16.13
CA SER A 205 -0.61 4.23 15.16
C SER A 205 0.58 5.09 15.55
N SER A 206 1.30 5.60 14.55
CA SER A 206 2.29 6.68 14.69
C SER A 206 1.69 8.01 14.22
N ASN A 207 2.10 9.11 14.85
CA ASN A 207 1.71 10.44 14.38
C ASN A 207 2.56 10.84 13.16
N MET A 208 1.93 11.32 12.11
CA MET A 208 2.59 11.78 10.88
C MET A 208 1.91 13.02 10.31
N ASN A 209 2.72 13.91 9.74
CA ASN A 209 2.25 14.99 8.87
C ASN A 209 2.14 14.52 7.41
N THR A 210 1.60 15.39 6.55
CA THR A 210 1.26 15.05 5.15
C THR A 210 2.47 14.60 4.32
N GLY A 211 3.63 15.25 4.51
CA GLY A 211 4.86 14.93 3.78
C GLY A 211 5.27 13.46 3.85
N PRO A 212 5.71 12.95 5.02
CA PRO A 212 6.12 11.55 5.16
C PRO A 212 4.98 10.57 4.86
N LEU A 213 3.74 10.88 5.22
CA LEU A 213 2.59 10.01 4.95
C LEU A 213 2.42 9.75 3.43
N SER A 214 2.56 10.80 2.61
CA SER A 214 2.42 10.72 1.14
C SER A 214 3.41 9.74 0.49
N THR A 215 4.58 9.55 1.11
CA THR A 215 5.60 8.62 0.59
C THR A 215 5.23 7.15 0.77
N THR A 216 4.20 6.86 1.56
CA THR A 216 3.73 5.49 1.85
C THR A 216 2.71 4.98 0.84
N PHE A 217 2.31 5.83 -0.13
CA PHE A 217 1.40 5.39 -1.18
C PHE A 217 2.03 4.26 -2.00
N PRO A 218 1.38 3.09 -2.10
CA PRO A 218 2.02 1.86 -2.59
C PRO A 218 2.19 1.80 -4.11
N PHE A 219 1.58 2.73 -4.85
CA PHE A 219 1.63 2.77 -6.31
C PHE A 219 2.56 3.90 -6.75
N VAL A 220 3.84 3.56 -6.95
CA VAL A 220 4.85 4.50 -7.45
C VAL A 220 5.24 4.20 -8.90
N SER A 221 4.76 3.10 -9.48
CA SER A 221 4.97 2.80 -10.90
C SER A 221 3.89 3.46 -11.76
N SER A 222 4.33 4.38 -12.61
CA SER A 222 3.64 4.67 -13.86
C SER A 222 3.95 3.50 -14.81
N GLU A 223 3.20 2.41 -14.70
CA GLU A 223 3.30 1.34 -15.69
C GLU A 223 2.76 1.87 -17.03
N LEU A 224 3.64 1.89 -18.04
CA LEU A 224 3.29 2.23 -19.41
C LEU A 224 2.77 0.94 -20.09
N THR A 225 1.72 0.38 -19.49
CA THR A 225 1.13 -0.89 -19.90
C THR A 225 -0.38 -0.69 -20.07
N SER A 226 -0.83 -0.78 -21.32
CA SER A 226 -2.22 -0.87 -21.76
C SER A 226 -2.53 -2.31 -22.17
N ASN A 227 -3.82 -2.68 -22.17
CA ASN A 227 -4.28 -3.98 -22.70
C ASN A 227 -4.31 -4.03 -24.24
N ASP A 228 -3.86 -2.98 -24.91
CA ASP A 228 -3.90 -2.82 -26.36
C ASP A 228 -2.55 -2.31 -26.90
N GLY A 229 -2.24 -2.64 -28.15
CA GLY A 229 -0.99 -2.29 -28.85
C GLY A 229 0.05 -3.41 -28.91
N ILE A 230 1.33 -3.04 -28.99
CA ILE A 230 2.42 -4.00 -29.22
C ILE A 230 3.25 -4.23 -27.96
N LEU A 231 3.75 -5.47 -27.80
CA LEU A 231 4.68 -5.80 -26.73
C LEU A 231 6.04 -5.17 -27.06
N TYR A 232 6.56 -4.32 -26.19
CA TYR A 232 7.90 -3.74 -26.31
C TYR A 232 8.96 -4.55 -25.57
N GLY A 233 8.61 -5.13 -24.42
CA GLY A 233 9.55 -5.91 -23.64
C GLY A 233 9.04 -6.24 -22.24
N ILE A 234 9.97 -6.54 -21.35
CA ILE A 234 9.70 -6.88 -19.96
C ILE A 234 10.43 -5.85 -19.09
N ASN A 235 9.72 -5.25 -18.15
CA ASN A 235 10.32 -4.41 -17.14
C ASN A 235 11.17 -5.28 -16.21
N ARG A 236 12.47 -5.00 -16.14
CA ARG A 236 13.42 -5.80 -15.36
C ARG A 236 13.30 -5.62 -13.84
N HIS A 237 12.56 -4.62 -13.39
CA HIS A 237 12.37 -4.33 -11.97
C HIS A 237 11.23 -5.14 -11.35
N ASN A 238 10.14 -5.33 -12.08
CA ASN A 238 8.94 -6.01 -11.59
C ASN A 238 8.46 -7.16 -12.50
N ASN A 239 9.25 -7.54 -13.51
CA ASN A 239 8.92 -8.57 -14.50
C ASN A 239 7.59 -8.38 -15.26
N SER A 240 6.99 -7.18 -15.20
CA SER A 240 5.77 -6.86 -15.93
C SER A 240 6.03 -6.72 -17.44
N LEU A 241 5.00 -6.96 -18.24
CA LEU A 241 5.05 -6.71 -19.69
C LEU A 241 4.89 -5.21 -19.96
N ILE A 242 5.73 -4.67 -20.84
CA ILE A 242 5.55 -3.32 -21.40
C ILE A 242 4.79 -3.49 -22.70
N LEU A 243 3.47 -3.29 -22.65
CA LEU A 243 2.53 -3.50 -23.75
C LEU A 243 1.73 -2.21 -23.90
N PHE A 244 1.84 -1.48 -25.01
CA PHE A 244 0.96 -0.32 -25.23
C PHE A 244 0.86 0.06 -26.71
N ASP A 245 -0.20 0.79 -27.06
CA ASP A 245 -0.35 1.42 -28.37
C ASP A 245 0.20 2.85 -28.32
N ARG A 246 1.32 3.06 -29.01
CA ARG A 246 1.97 4.37 -29.13
C ARG A 246 1.08 5.41 -29.82
N PHE A 247 0.17 4.99 -30.69
CA PHE A 247 -0.73 5.90 -31.41
C PHE A 247 -1.88 6.45 -30.54
N GLN A 248 -2.14 5.86 -29.38
CA GLN A 248 -3.11 6.37 -28.39
C GLN A 248 -2.50 7.41 -27.44
N MET A 249 -1.19 7.63 -27.49
CA MET A 249 -0.52 8.64 -26.67
C MET A 249 -0.74 10.04 -27.25
N GLU A 250 -0.59 11.07 -26.40
CA GLU A 250 -0.66 12.48 -26.82
C GLU A 250 0.32 12.78 -27.98
N ASN A 251 1.46 12.07 -28.01
CA ASN A 251 2.43 12.13 -29.08
C ASN A 251 2.89 10.72 -29.46
N ALA A 252 2.64 10.34 -30.72
CA ALA A 252 2.99 9.03 -31.27
C ALA A 252 4.45 8.90 -31.75
N ASN A 253 5.26 9.96 -31.66
CA ASN A 253 6.65 9.94 -32.10
C ASN A 253 7.53 9.14 -31.13
N SER A 254 8.46 8.34 -31.67
CA SER A 254 9.48 7.64 -30.87
C SER A 254 10.88 7.93 -31.38
N VAL A 255 11.86 7.85 -30.48
CA VAL A 255 13.28 7.94 -30.82
C VAL A 255 14.02 6.81 -30.10
N VAL A 256 14.85 6.07 -30.84
CA VAL A 256 15.62 4.93 -30.30
C VAL A 256 17.11 5.28 -30.32
N PHE A 257 17.71 5.37 -29.13
CA PHE A 257 19.15 5.58 -28.95
C PHE A 257 19.83 4.29 -28.51
N ALA A 258 20.90 3.91 -29.20
CA ALA A 258 21.76 2.81 -28.74
C ALA A 258 23.19 2.96 -29.28
N LYS A 259 24.16 2.42 -28.56
CA LYS A 259 25.52 2.22 -29.07
C LYS A 259 25.52 1.13 -30.16
N SER A 260 26.51 1.13 -31.04
CA SER A 260 26.66 0.08 -32.04
C SER A 260 26.72 -1.31 -31.37
N GLY A 261 25.96 -2.28 -31.90
CA GLY A 261 25.84 -3.63 -31.34
C GLY A 261 24.89 -3.77 -30.13
N ALA A 262 24.27 -2.70 -29.63
CA ALA A 262 23.38 -2.76 -28.46
C ALA A 262 21.94 -3.23 -28.77
N GLY A 263 21.66 -3.69 -30.00
CA GLY A 263 20.37 -4.22 -30.39
C GLY A 263 19.38 -3.21 -31.00
N LYS A 264 19.80 -1.99 -31.35
CA LYS A 264 18.96 -0.95 -32.00
C LYS A 264 18.15 -1.51 -33.18
N SER A 265 18.84 -2.06 -34.17
CA SER A 265 18.20 -2.54 -35.40
C SER A 265 17.31 -3.75 -35.15
N TYR A 266 17.59 -4.57 -34.12
CA TYR A 266 16.72 -5.67 -33.72
C TYR A 266 15.42 -5.17 -33.09
N THR A 267 15.51 -4.23 -32.14
CA THR A 267 14.35 -3.60 -31.51
C THR A 267 13.45 -2.91 -32.53
N VAL A 268 14.02 -2.14 -33.46
CA VAL A 268 13.27 -1.44 -34.51
C VAL A 268 12.59 -2.44 -35.46
N LYS A 269 13.27 -3.51 -35.88
CA LYS A 269 12.65 -4.54 -36.73
C LYS A 269 11.49 -5.25 -36.04
N LEU A 270 11.62 -5.55 -34.75
CA LEU A 270 10.54 -6.16 -33.97
C LEU A 270 9.34 -5.22 -33.82
N GLU A 271 9.59 -3.94 -33.56
CA GLU A 271 8.55 -2.92 -33.48
C GLU A 271 7.80 -2.79 -34.81
N ILE A 272 8.52 -2.70 -35.93
CA ILE A 272 7.95 -2.66 -37.28
C ILE A 272 7.09 -3.90 -37.54
N LEU A 273 7.63 -5.09 -37.29
CA LEU A 273 6.93 -6.35 -37.53
C LEU A 273 5.62 -6.43 -36.74
N ARG A 274 5.67 -6.11 -35.44
CA ARG A 274 4.48 -6.11 -34.57
C ARG A 274 3.46 -5.06 -34.98
N SER A 275 3.92 -3.88 -35.40
CA SER A 275 3.03 -2.81 -35.90
C SER A 275 2.33 -3.21 -37.20
N MET A 276 3.06 -3.85 -38.13
CA MET A 276 2.48 -4.38 -39.37
C MET A 276 1.45 -5.48 -39.11
N MET A 277 1.70 -6.35 -38.11
CA MET A 277 0.72 -7.37 -37.70
C MET A 277 -0.60 -6.78 -37.18
N LEU A 278 -0.56 -5.55 -36.63
CA LEU A 278 -1.74 -4.79 -36.22
C LEU A 278 -2.33 -3.91 -37.33
N GLY A 279 -1.84 -4.03 -38.56
CA GLY A 279 -2.34 -3.28 -39.72
C GLY A 279 -1.74 -1.88 -39.89
N THR A 280 -0.61 -1.58 -39.25
CA THR A 280 0.10 -0.31 -39.46
C THR A 280 0.95 -0.35 -40.72
N ASP A 281 0.79 0.64 -41.60
CA ASP A 281 1.70 0.84 -42.74
C ASP A 281 3.05 1.41 -42.28
N VAL A 282 4.14 0.83 -42.76
CA VAL A 282 5.50 1.22 -42.36
C VAL A 282 6.35 1.59 -43.57
N ILE A 283 6.95 2.79 -43.51
CA ILE A 283 7.94 3.26 -44.48
C ILE A 283 9.28 3.38 -43.76
N VAL A 284 10.31 2.69 -44.26
CA VAL A 284 11.67 2.73 -43.70
C VAL A 284 12.58 3.44 -44.67
N VAL A 285 13.23 4.52 -44.20
CA VAL A 285 14.31 5.20 -44.92
C VAL A 285 15.63 4.67 -44.39
N ASP A 286 16.25 3.77 -45.15
CA ASP A 286 17.42 3.01 -44.73
C ASP A 286 18.63 3.24 -45.64
N PRO A 287 19.50 4.22 -45.33
CA PRO A 287 20.70 4.47 -46.11
C PRO A 287 21.77 3.38 -45.97
N GLU A 288 21.69 2.55 -44.93
CA GLU A 288 22.67 1.50 -44.60
C GLU A 288 22.25 0.11 -45.13
N ASN A 289 21.05 0.01 -45.71
CA ASN A 289 20.47 -1.21 -46.29
C ASN A 289 20.38 -2.39 -45.30
N GLU A 290 20.23 -2.11 -44.01
CA GLU A 290 20.04 -3.09 -42.94
C GLU A 290 18.63 -3.72 -42.91
N TYR A 291 17.62 -3.06 -43.46
CA TYR A 291 16.19 -3.41 -43.32
C TYR A 291 15.59 -4.02 -44.58
N ALA A 292 16.29 -4.00 -45.73
CA ALA A 292 15.81 -4.56 -46.99
C ALA A 292 15.75 -6.09 -47.03
N ARG A 293 16.47 -6.78 -46.13
CA ARG A 293 16.33 -8.22 -45.93
C ARG A 293 15.67 -8.48 -44.58
N PRO A 294 14.38 -8.87 -44.55
CA PRO A 294 13.90 -9.71 -43.46
C PRO A 294 14.85 -10.90 -43.45
N SER A 295 15.50 -11.17 -42.31
CA SER A 295 16.32 -12.36 -42.12
C SER A 295 15.61 -13.56 -42.75
N SER A 296 16.30 -14.29 -43.62
CA SER A 296 15.83 -15.39 -44.46
C SER A 296 15.07 -16.48 -43.69
N THR A 297 13.82 -16.20 -43.37
CA THR A 297 12.82 -17.17 -42.93
C THR A 297 11.58 -16.85 -43.73
N SER A 298 11.36 -17.68 -44.73
CA SER A 298 10.20 -17.69 -45.61
C SER A 298 8.91 -17.63 -44.79
N TRP A 299 8.22 -16.50 -44.84
CA TRP A 299 6.81 -16.42 -44.51
C TRP A 299 6.08 -16.16 -45.82
N GLY A 300 5.74 -17.26 -46.50
CA GLY A 300 4.75 -17.23 -47.56
C GLY A 300 3.39 -16.90 -46.96
N LEU A 301 2.61 -16.12 -47.72
CA LEU A 301 1.20 -15.83 -47.49
C LEU A 301 0.39 -17.11 -47.22
#